data_AF-A0A2G9PS69-F1
#
_entry.id   AF-A0A2G9PS69-F1
#
_cell.length_a   1.000
_cell.length_b   1.000
_cell.length_c   1.000
_cell.angle_alpha   90.00
_cell.angle_beta   90.00
_cell.angle_gamma   90.00
#
_symmetry.space_group_name_H-M   'P 1'
#
loop_
_entity.id
_entity.type
_entity.pdbx_description
1 polymer ?
#
loop_
_entity_poly.entity_id
_entity_poly.type
_entity_poly.pdbx_seq_one_letter_code
_entity_poly.pdbx_strand_id
1 'polypeptide(L)' 'MAIVKKQALREMSDADLKAKLAEIESELRMQEGALHNTGKPQSTGRLRALKKLRARMFTFISQREKANALKTESKKK' A
#
# COMPACT_ATOMS: atom_id res chain seq x y z
N MET A 1 11.82 6.82 6.93
CA MET A 1 10.85 5.71 6.88
C MET A 1 11.46 4.57 6.08
N ALA A 2 11.46 3.35 6.62
CA ALA A 2 11.92 2.17 5.90
C ALA A 2 10.88 1.79 4.84
N ILE A 3 11.26 1.78 3.57
CA ILE A 3 10.42 1.21 2.50
C ILE A 3 10.30 -0.28 2.80
N VAL A 4 9.08 -0.75 3.05
CA VAL A 4 8.83 -2.14 3.39
C VAL A 4 9.26 -3.03 2.23
N LYS A 5 10.13 -4.01 2.52
CA LYS A 5 10.59 -4.99 1.53
C LYS A 5 9.41 -5.86 1.08
N LYS A 6 9.48 -6.36 -0.16
CA LYS A 6 8.44 -7.22 -0.74
C LYS A 6 8.16 -8.47 0.12
N GLN A 7 9.20 -9.05 0.71
CA GLN A 7 9.08 -10.23 1.59
C GLN A 7 8.24 -9.90 2.83
N ALA A 8 8.56 -8.82 3.52
CA ALA A 8 7.78 -8.36 4.68
C ALA A 8 6.31 -8.09 4.34
N LEU A 9 6.01 -7.51 3.17
CA LEU A 9 4.62 -7.32 2.71
C LEU A 9 3.87 -8.65 2.50
N ARG A 10 4.57 -9.72 2.12
CA ARG A 10 3.96 -11.04 1.91
C ARG A 10 3.66 -11.74 3.23
N GLU A 11 4.49 -11.53 4.25
CA GLU A 11 4.38 -12.13 5.58
C GLU A 11 3.36 -11.41 6.48
N MET A 12 3.09 -10.13 6.22
CA MET A 12 2.07 -9.36 6.95
C MET A 12 0.67 -9.95 6.80
N SER A 13 -0.13 -9.91 7.88
CA SER A 13 -1.55 -10.24 7.79
C SER A 13 -2.33 -9.20 6.97
N ASP A 14 -3.56 -9.51 6.56
CA ASP A 14 -4.42 -8.55 5.84
C ASP A 14 -4.74 -7.33 6.71
N ALA A 15 -4.89 -7.52 8.03
CA ALA A 15 -5.13 -6.45 8.99
C ALA A 15 -3.91 -5.52 9.08
N ASP A 16 -2.70 -6.08 9.19
CA ASP A 16 -1.46 -5.31 9.26
C ASP A 16 -1.20 -4.54 7.96
N LEU A 17 -1.47 -5.17 6.81
CA LEU A 17 -1.39 -4.51 5.51
C LEU A 17 -2.32 -3.31 5.43
N LYS A 18 -3.57 -3.43 5.90
CA LYS A 18 -4.54 -2.32 5.91
C LYS A 18 -4.13 -1.21 6.87
N ALA A 19 -3.68 -1.55 8.08
CA ALA A 19 -3.19 -0.58 9.06
C ALA A 19 -2.00 0.21 8.50
N LYS A 20 -1.04 -0.50 7.89
CA LYS A 20 0.13 0.12 7.26
C LYS A 20 -0.24 0.97 6.05
N LEU A 21 -1.29 0.59 5.32
CA LEU A 21 -1.77 1.35 4.16
C LEU A 21 -2.34 2.70 4.62
N ALA A 22 -3.09 2.72 5.73
CA ALA A 22 -3.62 3.95 6.30
C ALA A 22 -2.50 4.93 6.73
N GLU A 23 -1.42 4.42 7.34
CA GLU A 23 -0.25 5.24 7.68
C GLU A 23 0.37 5.88 6.42
N ILE A 24 0.56 5.09 5.36
CA ILE A 24 1.16 5.56 4.11
C ILE A 24 0.26 6.56 3.38
N GLU A 25 -1.05 6.38 3.43
CA GLU A 25 -2.00 7.35 2.87
C GLU A 25 -2.00 8.67 3.62
N SER A 26 -1.86 8.64 4.94
CA SER A 26 -1.67 9.87 5.74
C SER A 26 -0.41 10.62 5.32
N GLU A 27 0.73 9.91 5.20
CA GLU A 27 1.97 10.54 4.71
C GLU A 27 1.84 11.09 3.29
N LEU A 28 1.16 10.37 2.39
CA LEU A 28 0.92 10.83 1.02
C LEU A 28 0.12 12.13 1.01
N ARG A 29 -0.96 12.21 1.81
CA ARG A 29 -1.78 13.42 1.93
C ARG A 29 -0.96 14.61 2.42
N MET A 30 -0.06 14.41 3.39
CA MET A 30 0.83 15.48 3.83
C MET A 30 1.74 15.98 2.71
N GLN A 31 2.33 15.06 1.92
CA GLN A 31 3.19 15.43 0.79
C GLN A 31 2.42 16.12 -0.34
N GLU A 32 1.19 15.68 -0.61
CA GLU A 32 0.30 16.27 -1.61
C GLU A 32 -0.21 17.64 -1.16
N GLY A 33 -0.54 17.81 0.11
CA GLY A 33 -0.87 19.12 0.68
C GLY A 33 0.30 20.11 0.58
N ALA A 34 1.53 19.66 0.86
CA ALA A 34 2.72 20.50 0.67
C ALA A 34 2.92 20.88 -0.80
N LEU A 35 2.73 19.94 -1.73
CA LEU A 35 2.78 20.18 -3.17
C LEU A 35 1.76 21.22 -3.61
N HIS A 36 0.52 21.11 -3.13
CA HIS A 36 -0.55 22.04 -3.47
C HIS A 36 -0.30 23.45 -2.92
N ASN A 37 0.19 23.56 -1.68
CA ASN A 37 0.35 24.84 -1.01
C ASN A 37 1.64 25.58 -1.43
N THR A 38 2.71 24.85 -1.74
CA THR A 38 4.04 25.45 -2.00
C THR A 38 4.56 25.20 -3.42
N GLY A 39 3.77 24.51 -4.27
CA GLY A 39 4.17 24.11 -5.62
C GLY A 39 5.21 22.99 -5.68
N LYS A 40 5.71 22.52 -4.53
CA LYS A 40 6.72 21.45 -4.44
C LYS A 40 6.41 20.51 -3.28
N PRO A 41 6.63 19.19 -3.43
CA PRO A 41 6.51 18.27 -2.30
C PRO A 41 7.71 18.47 -1.36
N GLN A 42 7.57 18.10 -0.09
CA GLN A 42 8.70 18.17 0.85
C GLN A 42 9.87 17.28 0.40
N SER A 43 9.58 16.14 -0.22
CA SER A 43 10.58 15.32 -0.90
C SER A 43 9.97 14.56 -2.09
N THR A 44 10.48 14.83 -3.29
CA THR A 44 10.05 14.16 -4.54
C THR A 44 10.36 12.66 -4.52
N GLY A 45 11.55 12.28 -4.02
CA GLY A 45 11.96 10.89 -3.87
C GLY A 45 11.05 10.13 -2.90
N ARG A 46 10.70 10.76 -1.77
CA ARG A 46 9.77 10.19 -0.78
C ARG A 46 8.37 10.02 -1.36
N LEU A 47 7.85 11.04 -2.04
CA LEU A 47 6.54 10.98 -2.68
C LEU A 47 6.45 9.82 -3.69
N ARG A 48 7.48 9.65 -4.54
CA ARG A 48 7.54 8.53 -5.50
C ARG A 48 7.60 7.17 -4.79
N ALA A 49 8.38 7.05 -3.72
CA ALA A 49 8.48 5.82 -2.95
C ALA A 49 7.15 5.43 -2.29
N LEU A 50 6.46 6.40 -1.67
CA LEU A 50 5.16 6.18 -1.05
C LEU A 50 4.09 5.75 -2.06
N LYS A 51 4.03 6.39 -3.24
CA LYS A 51 3.10 5.99 -4.32
C LYS A 51 3.35 4.56 -4.79
N LYS A 52 4.63 4.18 -4.99
CA LYS A 52 5.01 2.80 -5.35
C LYS A 52 4.64 1.80 -4.27
N LEU A 53 4.85 2.14 -3.00
CA LEU A 53 4.54 1.27 -1.88
C LEU A 53 3.03 1.05 -1.75
N ARG A 54 2.22 2.11 -1.85
CA ARG A 54 0.75 2.05 -1.88
C ARG A 54 0.26 1.11 -2.99
N ALA A 55 0.75 1.28 -4.22
CA ALA A 55 0.38 0.43 -5.35
C ALA A 55 0.72 -1.06 -5.12
N ARG A 56 1.88 -1.34 -4.51
CA ARG A 56 2.27 -2.72 -4.16
C ARG A 56 1.33 -3.33 -3.14
N MET A 57 0.95 -2.58 -2.11
CA MET A 57 0.06 -3.08 -1.06
C MET A 57 -1.32 -3.42 -1.61
N PHE A 58 -1.90 -2.55 -2.45
CA PHE A 58 -3.14 -2.88 -3.16
C PHE A 58 -3.03 -4.11 -4.04
N THR A 59 -1.89 -4.29 -4.71
CA THR A 59 -1.63 -5.49 -5.52
C THR A 59 -1.67 -6.75 -4.66
N PHE A 60 -1.04 -6.74 -3.48
CA PHE A 60 -1.06 -7.87 -2.56
C PHE A 60 -2.47 -8.16 -2.02
N ILE A 61 -3.22 -7.12 -1.63
CA ILE A 61 -4.61 -7.27 -1.18
C ILE A 61 -5.45 -7.92 -2.29
N SER A 62 -5.42 -7.37 -3.50
CA SER A 62 -6.19 -7.90 -4.63
C SER A 62 -5.80 -9.34 -4.99
N GLN A 63 -4.50 -9.68 -4.93
CA GLN A 63 -4.03 -11.06 -5.15
C GLN A 63 -4.59 -12.02 -4.09
N ARG A 64 -4.63 -11.61 -2.83
CA ARG A 64 -5.18 -12.42 -1.73
C ARG A 64 -6.70 -12.59 -1.86
N GLU A 65 -7.42 -11.53 -2.20
CA GLU A 65 -8.86 -11.58 -2.45
C GLU A 65 -9.21 -12.55 -3.58
N LYS A 66 -8.49 -12.46 -4.71
CA LYS A 66 -8.68 -13.40 -5.84
C LYS A 66 -8.35 -14.85 -5.45
N ALA A 67 -7.27 -15.07 -4.70
CA ALA A 67 -6.91 -16.40 -4.23
C ALA A 67 -7.98 -16.99 -3.29
N ASN A 68 -8.58 -16.16 -2.42
CA ASN A 68 -9.66 -16.59 -1.53
C ASN A 68 -10.96 -16.86 -2.31
N ALA A 69 -11.29 -16.06 -3.33
CA ALA A 69 -12.43 -16.31 -4.20
C ALA A 69 -12.32 -17.67 -4.92
N LEU A 70 -11.16 -17.97 -5.52
CA LEU A 70 -10.90 -19.25 -6.19
C LEU A 70 -11.02 -20.46 -5.25
N LYS A 71 -10.55 -20.33 -4.00
CA LYS A 71 -10.70 -21.38 -2.96
C LYS A 71 -12.16 -21.61 -2.57
N THR A 72 -12.98 -20.57 -2.65
CA THR A 72 -14.40 -20.65 -2.26
C THR A 72 -15.23 -21.34 -3.35
N GLU A 73 -14.91 -21.07 -4.63
CA GLU A 73 -15.57 -21.73 -5.77
C GLU A 73 -15.22 -23.21 -5.89
N SER A 74 -13.96 -23.57 -5.60
CA SER A 74 -13.51 -24.97 -5.62
C SER A 74 -14.08 -25.84 -4.50
N LYS A 75 -14.53 -25.25 -3.38
CA LYS A 75 -15.25 -25.96 -2.32
C LYS A 75 -16.74 -26.17 -2.59
N LYS A 76 -17.31 -25.45 -3.56
CA LYS A 76 -18.73 -25.54 -3.93
C LYS A 76 -19.01 -26.53 -5.07
N LYS A 77 -17.96 -26.98 -5.78
CA LYS A 77 -18.01 -28.08 -6.74
C LYS A 77 -17.74 -29.40 -6.03
#